data_AF-A0A523EAF1-F1
#
_entry.id   AF-A0A523EAF1-F1
#
_cell.length_a   1.000
_cell.length_b   1.000
_cell.length_c   1.000
_cell.angle_alpha   90.00
_cell.angle_beta   90.00
_cell.angle_gamma   90.00
#
_symmetry.space_group_name_H-M   'P 1'
#
loop_
_entity.id
_entity.type
_entity.pdbx_description
1 polymer ?
#
loop_
_entity_poly.entity_id
_entity_poly.type
_entity_poly.pdbx_seq_one_letter_code
_entity_poly.pdbx_strand_id
1 'polypeptide(L)'
;MPRATTTRRQLRAPGSYLPKNWSWNYKEWLARWGAIEVGFFGDEKEREKQKIEKEVGTYARRYAGAWRAYLGRWELSSQGDTLQERIAALADADLKASLKPALDAITLHEDLSEAPFTSMAREIKSLEELNGFVESGLSAYQDQMRSVAEDLAECTPDNPSAFAAYRNGYQTRDSGHSLVAARRWVEDNAGPGLLGGVFKDALMKPLDEVMEWLEGGTFLQATWTGLRRFYADNIKDKAPFTSWAEDRDFVPADVLQGFMGRESGQVVQVRRASEGQDALPEALEAWLQEAEELAELIFKPHSDDFRQIRLSLDFGEPVLEPKGFRKSHRVEEVKVIAGEDSDLLWEPDLPRLPPLKIDLTPVDVPYSYVEVCIQEKSGLPLFKKFKSKTDCQRKLAKPLNGEEEEFKGFWAPIRMLQDAMTPGSDGSSFKLQFRVSEALKKKEQTADIFIDVTSSELGRLLDLLKNGFPAPPLLKEGD
;
A
#
# COMPACT_ATOMS: atom_id res chain seq x y z
N MET A 1 -17.08 2.21 12.14
CA MET A 1 -16.25 1.26 11.36
C MET A 1 -16.08 1.83 9.96
N PRO A 2 -14.93 2.46 9.66
CA PRO A 2 -14.62 2.84 8.29
C PRO A 2 -14.37 1.55 7.50
N ARG A 3 -15.07 1.37 6.39
CA ARG A 3 -14.78 0.31 5.44
C ARG A 3 -13.43 0.63 4.81
N ALA A 4 -12.44 -0.23 5.00
CA ALA A 4 -11.18 -0.15 4.26
C ALA A 4 -11.50 -0.04 2.76
N THR A 5 -11.12 1.10 2.18
CA THR A 5 -11.30 1.37 0.77
C THR A 5 -10.38 0.42 0.03
N THR A 6 -10.97 -0.57 -0.61
CA THR A 6 -10.26 -1.58 -1.38
C THR A 6 -9.53 -0.89 -2.52
N THR A 7 -8.21 -0.74 -2.43
CA THR A 7 -7.38 -0.47 -3.62
C THR A 7 -7.29 -1.77 -4.40
N ARG A 8 -8.43 -2.23 -4.93
CA ARG A 8 -8.48 -3.26 -5.98
C ARG A 8 -7.63 -2.67 -7.11
N ARG A 9 -6.47 -3.24 -7.37
CA ARG A 9 -5.79 -3.05 -8.66
C ARG A 9 -6.69 -3.70 -9.70
N GLN A 10 -7.77 -3.00 -10.10
CA GLN A 10 -8.72 -3.52 -11.06
C GLN A 10 -7.95 -3.79 -12.35
N LEU A 11 -7.87 -5.06 -12.72
CA LEU A 11 -7.33 -5.44 -14.02
C LEU A 11 -8.11 -4.66 -15.08
N ARG A 12 -7.40 -3.89 -15.90
CA ARG A 12 -8.03 -3.22 -17.04
C ARG A 12 -8.41 -4.30 -18.04
N ALA A 13 -9.71 -4.45 -18.29
CA ALA A 13 -10.21 -5.30 -19.35
C ALA A 13 -9.56 -4.93 -20.69
N PRO A 14 -9.28 -5.89 -21.58
CA PRO A 14 -8.68 -5.60 -22.87
C PRO A 14 -9.65 -4.78 -23.73
N GLY A 15 -9.43 -3.46 -23.80
CA GLY A 15 -10.36 -2.50 -24.42
C GLY A 15 -10.67 -2.74 -25.89
N SER A 16 -9.81 -3.46 -26.62
CA SER A 16 -10.00 -3.83 -28.03
C SER A 16 -10.94 -5.01 -28.25
N TYR A 17 -11.30 -5.78 -27.21
CA TYR A 17 -12.14 -6.99 -27.30
C TYR A 17 -13.42 -6.88 -26.46
N LEU A 18 -13.94 -5.67 -26.31
CA LEU A 18 -15.22 -5.43 -25.65
C LEU A 18 -16.40 -5.99 -26.49
N PRO A 19 -17.53 -6.34 -25.86
CA PRO A 19 -18.73 -6.87 -26.54
C PRO A 19 -19.22 -6.02 -27.73
N LYS A 20 -19.00 -4.70 -27.71
CA LYS A 20 -19.36 -3.79 -28.81
C LYS A 20 -18.57 -4.06 -30.09
N ASN A 21 -17.28 -4.38 -29.99
CA ASN A 21 -16.44 -4.68 -31.15
C ASN A 21 -16.80 -6.05 -31.73
N TRP A 22 -17.16 -7.01 -30.88
CA TRP A 22 -17.68 -8.30 -31.31
C TRP A 22 -18.95 -8.15 -32.17
N SER A 23 -19.99 -7.49 -31.63
CA SER A 23 -21.29 -7.40 -32.31
C SER A 23 -21.20 -6.73 -33.68
N TRP A 24 -20.28 -5.77 -33.85
CA TRP A 24 -20.02 -5.15 -35.14
C TRP A 24 -19.38 -6.13 -36.14
N ASN A 25 -18.30 -6.82 -35.74
CA ASN A 25 -17.61 -7.79 -36.61
C ASN A 25 -18.53 -8.97 -36.98
N TYR A 26 -19.33 -9.48 -36.03
CA TYR A 26 -20.27 -10.57 -36.26
C TYR A 26 -21.26 -10.23 -37.38
N LYS A 27 -21.90 -9.05 -37.31
CA LYS A 27 -22.85 -8.58 -38.33
C LYS A 27 -22.18 -8.38 -39.68
N GLU A 28 -20.96 -7.86 -39.72
CA GLU A 28 -20.21 -7.68 -40.96
C GLU A 28 -19.90 -9.03 -41.62
N TRP A 29 -19.38 -9.99 -40.85
CA TRP A 29 -19.05 -11.32 -41.37
C TRP A 29 -20.30 -12.08 -41.83
N LEU A 30 -21.41 -12.00 -41.08
CA LEU A 30 -22.66 -12.65 -41.46
C LEU A 30 -23.23 -12.04 -42.76
N ALA A 31 -23.20 -10.71 -42.89
CA ALA A 31 -23.63 -10.04 -44.11
C ALA A 31 -22.77 -10.41 -45.32
N ARG A 32 -21.45 -10.44 -45.15
CA ARG A 32 -20.50 -10.87 -46.20
C ARG A 32 -20.69 -12.34 -46.57
N TRP A 33 -20.90 -13.22 -45.59
CA TRP A 33 -21.18 -14.64 -45.80
C TRP A 33 -22.47 -14.85 -46.59
N GLY A 34 -23.55 -14.15 -46.22
CA GLY A 34 -24.82 -14.19 -46.96
C GLY A 34 -24.68 -13.65 -48.40
N ALA A 35 -23.89 -12.60 -48.61
CA ALA A 35 -23.60 -12.08 -49.96
C ALA A 35 -22.83 -13.10 -50.81
N ILE A 36 -21.91 -13.86 -50.21
CA ILE A 36 -21.18 -14.93 -50.90
C ILE A 36 -22.11 -16.08 -51.29
N GLU A 37 -23.06 -16.44 -50.43
CA GLU A 37 -24.03 -17.51 -50.71
C GLU A 37 -24.86 -17.25 -51.97
N VAL A 38 -25.20 -15.98 -52.23
CA VAL A 38 -26.08 -15.55 -53.33
C VAL A 38 -25.32 -15.07 -54.57
N GLY A 39 -24.13 -14.48 -54.43
CA GLY A 39 -23.46 -13.71 -55.48
C GLY A 39 -22.29 -14.40 -56.20
N PHE A 40 -21.79 -15.53 -55.69
CA PHE A 40 -20.59 -16.19 -56.21
C PHE A 40 -20.85 -17.65 -56.58
N PHE A 41 -20.06 -18.20 -57.51
CA PHE A 41 -20.20 -19.57 -58.01
C PHE A 41 -18.86 -20.31 -58.07
N GLY A 42 -18.90 -21.63 -57.92
CA GLY A 42 -17.73 -22.51 -58.06
C GLY A 42 -16.56 -22.14 -57.14
N ASP A 43 -15.33 -22.20 -57.66
CA ASP A 43 -14.09 -21.96 -56.91
C ASP A 43 -14.00 -20.55 -56.29
N GLU A 44 -14.67 -19.56 -56.86
CA GLU A 44 -14.66 -18.18 -56.35
C GLU A 44 -15.45 -18.07 -55.05
N LYS A 45 -16.61 -18.76 -54.98
CA LYS A 45 -17.42 -18.85 -53.75
C LYS A 45 -16.62 -19.46 -52.61
N GLU A 46 -15.91 -20.55 -52.89
CA GLU A 46 -15.12 -21.26 -51.89
C GLU A 46 -13.93 -20.44 -51.38
N ARG A 47 -13.23 -19.71 -52.27
CA ARG A 47 -12.14 -18.81 -51.87
C ARG A 47 -12.61 -17.67 -50.96
N GLU A 48 -13.76 -17.06 -51.25
CA GLU A 48 -14.30 -15.98 -50.42
C GLU A 48 -14.78 -16.49 -49.06
N LYS A 49 -15.38 -17.69 -49.00
CA LYS A 49 -15.71 -18.35 -47.72
C LYS A 49 -14.46 -18.57 -46.87
N GLN A 50 -13.41 -19.15 -47.44
CA GLN A 50 -12.15 -19.39 -46.74
C GLN A 50 -11.49 -18.10 -46.20
N LYS A 51 -11.65 -16.96 -46.89
CA LYS A 51 -11.17 -15.66 -46.39
C LYS A 51 -11.90 -15.26 -45.12
N ILE A 52 -13.24 -15.33 -45.11
CA ILE A 52 -14.04 -14.98 -43.93
C ILE A 52 -13.73 -15.93 -42.77
N GLU A 53 -13.68 -17.24 -43.00
CA GLU A 53 -13.32 -18.21 -41.96
C GLU A 53 -11.93 -17.95 -41.37
N LYS A 54 -10.96 -17.55 -42.21
CA LYS A 54 -9.62 -17.18 -41.75
C LYS A 54 -9.62 -15.89 -40.91
N GLU A 55 -10.40 -14.89 -41.28
CA GLU A 55 -10.59 -13.65 -40.51
C GLU A 55 -11.21 -13.97 -39.15
N VAL A 56 -12.32 -14.72 -39.13
CA VAL A 56 -13.03 -15.16 -37.91
C VAL A 56 -12.09 -15.96 -37.02
N GLY A 57 -11.38 -16.95 -37.55
CA GLY A 57 -10.42 -17.76 -36.78
C GLY A 57 -9.22 -16.96 -36.26
N THR A 58 -8.81 -15.89 -36.95
CA THR A 58 -7.77 -14.98 -36.46
C THR A 58 -8.27 -14.12 -35.32
N TYR A 59 -9.49 -13.59 -35.43
CA TYR A 59 -10.13 -12.85 -34.36
C TYR A 59 -10.36 -13.72 -33.13
N ALA A 60 -10.87 -14.94 -33.31
CA ALA A 60 -11.12 -15.92 -32.25
C ALA A 60 -9.89 -16.18 -31.37
N ARG A 61 -8.74 -16.48 -32.01
CA ARG A 61 -7.48 -16.73 -31.30
C ARG A 61 -6.99 -15.50 -30.53
N ARG A 62 -7.11 -14.31 -31.12
CA ARG A 62 -6.73 -13.06 -30.46
C ARG A 62 -7.64 -12.73 -29.28
N TYR A 63 -8.94 -12.93 -29.44
CA TYR A 63 -9.96 -12.74 -28.41
C TYR A 63 -9.72 -13.66 -27.22
N ALA A 64 -9.64 -14.98 -27.46
CA ALA A 64 -9.39 -15.97 -26.41
C ALA A 64 -8.02 -15.76 -25.75
N GLY A 65 -6.98 -15.44 -26.53
CA GLY A 65 -5.65 -15.13 -26.01
C GLY A 65 -5.63 -13.90 -25.10
N ALA A 66 -6.35 -12.83 -25.46
CA ALA A 66 -6.44 -11.62 -24.64
C ALA A 66 -7.14 -11.87 -23.31
N TRP A 67 -8.22 -12.67 -23.31
CA TRP A 67 -8.93 -13.02 -22.09
C TRP A 67 -8.16 -14.02 -21.22
N ARG A 68 -7.48 -15.03 -21.80
CA ARG A 68 -6.55 -15.89 -21.06
C ARG A 68 -5.43 -15.08 -20.41
N ALA A 69 -4.86 -14.10 -21.12
CA ALA A 69 -3.84 -13.22 -20.56
C ALA A 69 -4.37 -12.27 -19.47
N TYR A 70 -5.63 -11.83 -19.58
CA TYR A 70 -6.30 -11.07 -18.52
C TYR A 70 -6.49 -11.93 -17.27
N LEU A 71 -7.01 -13.15 -17.43
CA LEU A 71 -7.27 -14.09 -16.33
C LEU A 71 -5.99 -14.68 -15.74
N GLY A 72 -4.92 -14.82 -16.53
CA GLY A 72 -3.60 -15.23 -16.01
C GLY A 72 -2.89 -14.15 -15.21
N ARG A 73 -3.39 -12.92 -15.24
CA ARG A 73 -3.00 -11.86 -14.30
C ARG A 73 -4.00 -11.69 -13.17
N TRP A 74 -4.99 -12.58 -13.07
CA TRP A 74 -5.91 -12.58 -11.95
C TRP A 74 -5.17 -13.02 -10.71
N GLU A 75 -4.82 -12.04 -9.89
CA GLU A 75 -4.24 -12.29 -8.58
C GLU A 75 -5.35 -12.24 -7.54
N LEU A 76 -5.47 -13.33 -6.78
CA LEU A 76 -6.21 -13.35 -5.54
C LEU A 76 -5.43 -12.55 -4.49
N SER A 77 -5.44 -11.22 -4.60
CA SER A 77 -4.91 -10.35 -3.56
C SER A 77 -5.96 -10.22 -2.46
N SER A 78 -5.81 -10.96 -1.36
CA SER A 78 -6.54 -10.68 -0.14
C SER A 78 -5.83 -9.61 0.68
N GLN A 79 -6.62 -8.72 1.28
CA GLN A 79 -6.14 -7.83 2.33
C GLN A 79 -5.92 -8.65 3.61
N GLY A 80 -4.92 -8.29 4.39
CA GLY A 80 -4.53 -9.01 5.60
C GLY A 80 -3.05 -8.84 5.84
N ASP A 81 -2.70 -8.43 7.06
CA ASP A 81 -1.32 -8.17 7.45
C ASP A 81 -0.60 -9.49 7.71
N THR A 82 -1.35 -10.51 8.15
CA THR A 82 -0.87 -11.88 8.36
C THR A 82 -1.31 -12.84 7.26
N LEU A 83 -0.62 -13.99 7.16
CA LEU A 83 -1.03 -15.06 6.25
C LEU A 83 -2.45 -15.54 6.57
N GLN A 84 -2.75 -15.73 7.85
CA GLN A 84 -4.05 -16.18 8.35
C GLN A 84 -5.18 -15.24 7.91
N GLU A 85 -5.01 -13.93 8.11
CA GLU A 85 -5.98 -12.92 7.68
C GLU A 85 -6.15 -12.89 6.17
N ARG A 86 -5.07 -13.05 5.40
CA ARG A 86 -5.15 -13.12 3.94
C ARG A 86 -5.96 -14.34 3.49
N ILE A 87 -5.75 -15.51 4.07
CA ILE A 87 -6.54 -16.71 3.72
C ILE A 87 -8.01 -16.52 4.15
N ALA A 88 -8.26 -15.99 5.35
CA ALA A 88 -9.61 -15.70 5.82
C ALA A 88 -10.35 -14.70 4.92
N ALA A 89 -9.68 -13.63 4.50
CA ALA A 89 -10.27 -12.63 3.60
C ALA A 89 -10.61 -13.21 2.21
N LEU A 90 -9.91 -14.25 1.73
CA LEU A 90 -10.29 -14.95 0.49
C LEU A 90 -11.56 -15.78 0.65
N ALA A 91 -11.76 -16.39 1.83
CA ALA A 91 -12.95 -17.18 2.13
C ALA A 91 -14.24 -16.35 2.05
N ASP A 92 -14.15 -15.05 2.34
CA ASP A 92 -15.29 -14.12 2.38
C ASP A 92 -15.32 -13.10 1.22
N ALA A 93 -14.33 -13.14 0.32
CA ALA A 93 -14.24 -12.19 -0.78
C ALA A 93 -15.39 -12.37 -1.81
N ASP A 94 -15.88 -11.27 -2.39
CA ASP A 94 -16.74 -11.33 -3.57
C ASP A 94 -15.91 -11.59 -4.84
N LEU A 95 -15.44 -12.83 -4.97
CA LEU A 95 -14.64 -13.29 -6.11
C LEU A 95 -15.45 -13.28 -7.41
N LYS A 96 -16.77 -13.51 -7.33
CA LYS A 96 -17.69 -13.46 -8.49
C LYS A 96 -17.68 -12.07 -9.13
N ALA A 97 -17.72 -11.01 -8.33
CA ALA A 97 -17.60 -9.65 -8.86
C ALA A 97 -16.25 -9.39 -9.56
N SER A 98 -15.16 -9.99 -9.08
CA SER A 98 -13.83 -9.83 -9.71
C SER A 98 -13.73 -10.51 -11.08
N LEU A 99 -14.47 -11.61 -11.28
CA LEU A 99 -14.52 -12.37 -12.53
C LEU A 99 -15.60 -11.89 -13.50
N LYS A 100 -16.54 -11.05 -13.02
CA LYS A 100 -17.63 -10.49 -13.81
C LYS A 100 -17.22 -9.95 -15.20
N PRO A 101 -16.11 -9.18 -15.35
CA PRO A 101 -15.70 -8.70 -16.67
C PRO A 101 -15.43 -9.83 -17.69
N ALA A 102 -14.90 -10.97 -17.23
CA ALA A 102 -14.68 -12.14 -18.09
C ALA A 102 -15.99 -12.90 -18.37
N LEU A 103 -16.90 -12.99 -17.40
CA LEU A 103 -18.24 -13.58 -17.57
C LEU A 103 -19.11 -12.79 -18.54
N ASP A 104 -19.10 -11.46 -18.42
CA ASP A 104 -19.80 -10.56 -19.34
C ASP A 104 -19.21 -10.63 -20.78
N ALA A 105 -17.98 -11.13 -20.92
CA ALA A 105 -17.34 -11.37 -22.23
C ALA A 105 -17.65 -12.76 -22.82
N ILE A 106 -18.13 -13.70 -22.02
CA ILE A 106 -18.56 -15.04 -22.45
C ILE A 106 -19.97 -15.01 -23.03
N THR A 107 -20.81 -14.08 -22.58
CA THR A 107 -22.19 -13.92 -23.02
C THR A 107 -22.27 -13.31 -24.42
N LEU A 108 -21.84 -14.09 -25.42
CA LEU A 108 -22.12 -13.85 -26.82
C LEU A 108 -23.50 -14.45 -27.11
N HIS A 109 -24.51 -13.59 -27.24
CA HIS A 109 -25.92 -13.98 -27.43
C HIS A 109 -26.24 -14.59 -28.81
N GLU A 110 -25.25 -15.07 -29.55
CA GLU A 110 -25.36 -15.45 -30.96
C GLU A 110 -24.92 -16.91 -31.15
N ASP A 111 -25.63 -17.64 -32.02
CA ASP A 111 -25.30 -19.03 -32.32
C ASP A 111 -23.97 -19.11 -33.09
N LEU A 112 -22.94 -19.68 -32.45
CA LEU A 112 -21.60 -19.88 -33.03
C LEU A 112 -21.42 -21.28 -33.64
N SER A 113 -22.46 -22.12 -33.63
CA SER A 113 -22.38 -23.51 -34.09
C SER A 113 -22.32 -23.64 -35.62
N GLU A 114 -22.68 -22.60 -36.35
CA GLU A 114 -22.71 -22.58 -37.81
C GLU A 114 -21.51 -21.84 -38.43
N ALA A 115 -21.24 -22.13 -39.71
CA ALA A 115 -20.23 -21.41 -40.48
C ALA A 115 -20.66 -19.93 -40.65
N PRO A 116 -19.72 -18.96 -40.60
CA PRO A 116 -18.25 -19.11 -40.52
C PRO A 116 -17.68 -19.20 -39.08
N PHE A 117 -18.51 -19.37 -38.04
CA PHE A 117 -18.13 -19.13 -36.65
C PHE A 117 -17.64 -20.35 -35.87
N THR A 118 -17.59 -21.54 -36.48
CA THR A 118 -17.17 -22.79 -35.83
C THR A 118 -15.78 -22.72 -35.18
N SER A 119 -14.84 -21.94 -35.74
CA SER A 119 -13.53 -21.70 -35.11
C SER A 119 -13.62 -20.82 -33.86
N MET A 120 -14.56 -19.87 -33.83
CA MET A 120 -14.84 -19.03 -32.66
C MET A 120 -15.41 -19.85 -31.51
N ALA A 121 -16.42 -20.69 -31.79
CA ALA A 121 -17.01 -21.59 -30.81
C ALA A 121 -15.95 -22.45 -30.11
N ARG A 122 -14.99 -22.99 -30.88
CA ARG A 122 -13.89 -23.80 -30.34
C ARG A 122 -12.97 -23.01 -29.39
N GLU A 123 -12.58 -21.80 -29.75
CA GLU A 123 -11.63 -21.00 -28.96
C GLU A 123 -12.26 -20.40 -27.69
N ILE A 124 -13.56 -20.08 -27.72
CA ILE A 124 -14.29 -19.51 -26.57
C ILE A 124 -14.80 -20.57 -25.61
N LYS A 125 -14.92 -21.84 -26.02
CA LYS A 125 -15.33 -22.94 -25.14
C LYS A 125 -14.58 -22.98 -23.80
N SER A 126 -13.27 -22.69 -23.80
CA SER A 126 -12.48 -22.61 -22.56
C SER A 126 -12.88 -21.45 -21.63
N LEU A 127 -13.47 -20.39 -22.18
CA LEU A 127 -14.08 -19.30 -21.42
C LEU A 127 -15.50 -19.69 -20.95
N GLU A 128 -16.29 -20.43 -21.73
CA GLU A 128 -17.61 -20.94 -21.28
C GLU A 128 -17.49 -21.83 -20.03
N GLU A 129 -16.42 -22.62 -19.94
CA GLU A 129 -16.09 -23.43 -18.75
C GLU A 129 -15.86 -22.58 -17.48
N LEU A 130 -15.42 -21.31 -17.62
CA LEU A 130 -15.32 -20.37 -16.51
C LEU A 130 -16.70 -20.07 -15.89
N ASN A 131 -17.74 -19.98 -16.71
CA ASN A 131 -19.09 -19.71 -16.20
C ASN A 131 -19.59 -20.87 -15.33
N GLY A 132 -19.36 -22.11 -15.78
CA GLY A 132 -19.65 -23.30 -14.97
C GLY A 132 -18.89 -23.27 -13.64
N PHE A 133 -17.59 -22.97 -13.67
CA PHE A 133 -16.80 -22.85 -12.46
C PHE A 133 -17.26 -21.73 -11.53
N VAL A 134 -17.62 -20.55 -12.05
CA VAL A 134 -18.09 -19.45 -11.19
C VAL A 134 -19.42 -19.79 -10.52
N GLU A 135 -20.32 -20.48 -11.21
CA GLU A 135 -21.63 -20.83 -10.64
C GLU A 135 -21.58 -22.00 -9.66
N SER A 136 -20.67 -22.96 -9.81
CA SER A 136 -20.65 -24.18 -8.97
C SER A 136 -19.32 -24.47 -8.25
N GLY A 137 -18.19 -24.04 -8.79
CA GLY A 137 -16.86 -24.33 -8.25
C GLY A 137 -16.35 -23.25 -7.28
N LEU A 138 -16.68 -21.98 -7.53
CA LEU A 138 -16.11 -20.87 -6.78
C LEU A 138 -16.51 -20.88 -5.30
N SER A 139 -17.77 -21.19 -4.98
CA SER A 139 -18.21 -21.30 -3.58
C SER A 139 -17.51 -22.45 -2.86
N ALA A 140 -17.35 -23.59 -3.54
CA ALA A 140 -16.64 -24.74 -2.97
C ALA A 140 -15.17 -24.42 -2.72
N TYR A 141 -14.51 -23.66 -3.61
CA TYR A 141 -13.16 -23.15 -3.35
C TYR A 141 -13.12 -22.26 -2.11
N GLN A 142 -14.08 -21.33 -1.97
CA GLN A 142 -14.15 -20.45 -0.80
C GLN A 142 -14.41 -21.23 0.50
N ASP A 143 -15.18 -22.32 0.44
CA ASP A 143 -15.36 -23.23 1.57
C ASP A 143 -14.05 -23.94 1.93
N GLN A 144 -13.25 -24.39 0.94
CA GLN A 144 -11.90 -24.92 1.18
C GLN A 144 -10.99 -23.88 1.86
N MET A 145 -11.00 -22.64 1.35
CA MET A 145 -10.21 -21.54 1.94
C MET A 145 -10.68 -21.22 3.36
N ARG A 146 -11.99 -21.32 3.65
CA ARG A 146 -12.53 -21.14 5.00
C ARG A 146 -12.00 -22.20 5.95
N SER A 147 -12.03 -23.47 5.57
CA SER A 147 -11.46 -24.54 6.40
C SER A 147 -9.96 -24.38 6.63
N VAL A 148 -9.21 -23.95 5.61
CA VAL A 148 -7.78 -23.62 5.78
C VAL A 148 -7.61 -22.45 6.76
N ALA A 149 -8.42 -21.40 6.63
CA ALA A 149 -8.35 -20.24 7.51
C ALA A 149 -8.70 -20.58 8.97
N GLU A 150 -9.71 -21.43 9.20
CA GLU A 150 -10.11 -21.91 10.52
C GLU A 150 -8.97 -22.68 11.20
N ASP A 151 -8.37 -23.66 10.50
CA ASP A 151 -7.24 -24.42 11.06
C ASP A 151 -6.00 -23.54 11.30
N LEU A 152 -5.73 -22.59 10.38
CA LEU A 152 -4.65 -21.63 10.54
C LEU A 152 -4.87 -20.66 11.71
N ALA A 153 -6.12 -20.32 12.03
CA ALA A 153 -6.45 -19.48 13.18
C ALA A 153 -6.16 -20.17 14.52
N GLU A 154 -6.15 -21.51 14.56
CA GLU A 154 -5.71 -22.27 15.74
C GLU A 154 -4.18 -22.26 15.92
N CYS A 155 -3.44 -22.00 14.83
CA CYS A 155 -1.98 -21.92 14.83
C CYS A 155 -1.52 -20.54 15.33
N THR A 156 -1.67 -20.32 16.63
CA THR A 156 -1.25 -19.09 17.31
C THR A 156 0.08 -19.27 18.05
N PRO A 157 0.77 -18.16 18.40
CA PRO A 157 1.95 -18.22 19.27
C PRO A 157 1.70 -18.96 20.60
N ASP A 158 0.51 -18.79 21.18
CA ASP A 158 0.10 -19.41 22.44
C ASP A 158 -0.28 -20.90 22.29
N ASN A 159 -0.34 -21.40 21.05
CA ASN A 159 -0.71 -22.79 20.74
C ASN A 159 0.28 -23.42 19.73
N PRO A 160 1.56 -23.55 20.10
CA PRO A 160 2.57 -24.10 19.19
C PRO A 160 2.32 -25.59 18.86
N SER A 161 1.58 -26.31 19.70
CA SER A 161 1.17 -27.69 19.40
C SER A 161 0.17 -27.79 18.25
N ALA A 162 -0.73 -26.81 18.08
CA ALA A 162 -1.63 -26.78 16.93
C ALA A 162 -0.84 -26.59 15.62
N PHE A 163 0.13 -25.67 15.60
CA PHE A 163 1.01 -25.52 14.43
C PHE A 163 1.78 -26.80 14.12
N ALA A 164 2.37 -27.45 15.13
CA ALA A 164 3.10 -28.70 14.95
C ALA A 164 2.19 -29.83 14.42
N ALA A 165 0.96 -29.93 14.95
CA ALA A 165 -0.02 -30.91 14.50
C ALA A 165 -0.47 -30.65 13.05
N TYR A 166 -0.77 -29.39 12.72
CA TYR A 166 -1.15 -28.97 11.37
C TYR A 166 -0.01 -29.28 10.38
N ARG A 167 1.21 -28.82 10.67
CA ARG A 167 2.41 -29.14 9.87
C ARG A 167 2.61 -30.64 9.67
N ASN A 168 2.48 -31.44 10.73
CA ASN A 168 2.63 -32.89 10.63
C ASN A 168 1.52 -33.54 9.77
N GLY A 169 0.28 -33.07 9.88
CA GLY A 169 -0.82 -33.52 9.01
C GLY A 169 -0.55 -33.21 7.53
N TYR A 170 -0.02 -32.01 7.24
CA TYR A 170 0.43 -31.66 5.89
C TYR A 170 1.58 -32.57 5.40
N GLN A 171 2.63 -32.76 6.20
CA GLN A 171 3.79 -33.59 5.85
C GLN A 171 3.43 -35.06 5.60
N THR A 172 2.49 -35.59 6.39
CA THR A 172 1.98 -36.96 6.24
C THR A 172 0.93 -37.08 5.13
N ARG A 173 0.56 -35.98 4.48
CA ARG A 173 -0.47 -35.89 3.43
C ARG A 173 -1.82 -36.45 3.89
N ASP A 174 -2.21 -36.16 5.13
CA ASP A 174 -3.50 -36.58 5.66
C ASP A 174 -4.63 -36.00 4.79
N SER A 175 -5.51 -36.88 4.30
CA SER A 175 -6.68 -36.49 3.52
C SER A 175 -7.70 -35.66 4.31
N GLY A 176 -7.67 -35.73 5.65
CA GLY A 176 -8.49 -34.89 6.53
C GLY A 176 -7.92 -33.49 6.76
N HIS A 177 -6.67 -33.23 6.33
CA HIS A 177 -6.03 -31.93 6.52
C HIS A 177 -6.56 -30.90 5.52
N SER A 178 -7.02 -29.73 5.99
CA SER A 178 -7.66 -28.71 5.15
C SER A 178 -6.79 -28.26 3.98
N LEU A 179 -5.50 -27.99 4.18
CA LEU A 179 -4.59 -27.58 3.08
C LEU A 179 -4.43 -28.67 2.00
N VAL A 180 -4.36 -29.94 2.40
CA VAL A 180 -4.22 -31.07 1.47
C VAL A 180 -5.51 -31.25 0.68
N ALA A 181 -6.66 -31.15 1.35
CA ALA A 181 -7.98 -31.19 0.74
C ALA A 181 -8.20 -30.03 -0.24
N ALA A 182 -7.86 -28.80 0.16
CA ALA A 182 -7.97 -27.61 -0.66
C ALA A 182 -7.11 -27.70 -1.93
N ARG A 183 -5.84 -28.12 -1.77
CA ARG A 183 -4.93 -28.31 -2.90
C ARG A 183 -5.47 -29.35 -3.87
N ARG A 184 -5.86 -30.50 -3.36
CA ARG A 184 -6.44 -31.58 -4.17
C ARG A 184 -7.70 -31.12 -4.89
N TRP A 185 -8.56 -30.37 -4.21
CA TRP A 185 -9.77 -29.82 -4.81
C TRP A 185 -9.44 -28.96 -6.02
N VAL A 186 -8.47 -28.05 -5.93
CA VAL A 186 -8.09 -27.21 -7.08
C VAL A 186 -7.41 -28.05 -8.18
N GLU A 187 -6.59 -29.04 -7.83
CA GLU A 187 -6.01 -29.96 -8.81
C GLU A 187 -7.09 -30.72 -9.60
N ASP A 188 -8.16 -31.15 -8.91
CA ASP A 188 -9.28 -31.90 -9.49
C ASP A 188 -10.29 -30.99 -10.25
N ASN A 189 -10.50 -29.75 -9.80
CA ASN A 189 -11.60 -28.87 -10.28
C ASN A 189 -11.13 -27.65 -11.10
N ALA A 190 -9.87 -27.25 -11.00
CA ALA A 190 -9.26 -26.17 -11.80
C ALA A 190 -8.20 -26.69 -12.77
N GLY A 191 -8.32 -27.96 -13.18
CA GLY A 191 -7.41 -28.63 -14.10
C GLY A 191 -7.32 -28.00 -15.51
N PRO A 192 -6.52 -28.60 -16.42
CA PRO A 192 -6.13 -27.99 -17.70
C PRO A 192 -7.28 -27.59 -18.65
N GLY A 193 -8.51 -28.05 -18.42
CA GLY A 193 -9.69 -27.58 -19.14
C GLY A 193 -9.97 -26.09 -18.89
N LEU A 194 -9.85 -25.66 -17.63
CA LEU A 194 -10.20 -24.30 -17.25
C LEU A 194 -9.16 -23.30 -17.77
N LEU A 195 -9.51 -22.57 -18.83
CA LEU A 195 -8.66 -21.55 -19.46
C LEU A 195 -7.27 -22.05 -19.89
N GLY A 196 -7.11 -23.34 -20.16
CA GLY A 196 -5.80 -23.92 -20.48
C GLY A 196 -4.87 -24.06 -19.27
N GLY A 197 -5.41 -24.17 -18.05
CA GLY A 197 -4.66 -24.36 -16.79
C GLY A 197 -4.23 -23.07 -16.10
N VAL A 198 -4.38 -21.91 -16.75
CA VAL A 198 -3.95 -20.60 -16.24
C VAL A 198 -4.61 -20.23 -14.90
N PHE A 199 -5.84 -20.69 -14.69
CA PHE A 199 -6.59 -20.40 -13.46
C PHE A 199 -6.12 -21.23 -12.27
N LYS A 200 -5.54 -22.40 -12.53
CA LYS A 200 -4.99 -23.29 -11.50
C LYS A 200 -3.93 -22.57 -10.68
N ASP A 201 -3.01 -21.88 -11.36
CA ASP A 201 -1.89 -21.18 -10.73
C ASP A 201 -2.40 -20.04 -9.83
N ALA A 202 -3.43 -19.31 -10.29
CA ALA A 202 -4.04 -18.24 -9.50
C ALA A 202 -4.71 -18.76 -8.22
N LEU A 203 -5.40 -19.90 -8.29
CA LEU A 203 -6.04 -20.54 -7.13
C LEU A 203 -5.03 -21.27 -6.22
N MET A 204 -3.89 -21.72 -6.76
CA MET A 204 -2.81 -22.36 -6.00
C MET A 204 -2.00 -21.37 -5.18
N LYS A 205 -1.74 -20.18 -5.70
CA LYS A 205 -0.84 -19.21 -5.07
C LYS A 205 -1.10 -19.00 -3.57
N PRO A 206 -2.35 -18.80 -3.09
CA PRO A 206 -2.61 -18.67 -1.65
C PRO A 206 -2.27 -19.93 -0.85
N LEU A 207 -2.49 -21.13 -1.42
CA LEU A 207 -2.16 -22.39 -0.78
C LEU A 207 -0.65 -22.64 -0.79
N ASP A 208 0.05 -22.24 -1.85
CA ASP A 208 1.52 -22.27 -1.93
C ASP A 208 2.13 -21.41 -0.82
N GLU A 209 1.58 -20.23 -0.53
CA GLU A 209 2.02 -19.39 0.59
C GLU A 209 1.86 -20.09 1.95
N VAL A 210 0.79 -20.87 2.15
CA VAL A 210 0.61 -21.67 3.38
C VAL A 210 1.60 -22.83 3.44
N MET A 211 1.86 -23.51 2.32
CA MET A 211 2.84 -24.59 2.25
C MET A 211 4.25 -24.09 2.57
N GLU A 212 4.66 -22.97 1.96
CA GLU A 212 5.95 -22.31 2.24
C GLU A 212 6.08 -21.95 3.73
N TRP A 213 5.00 -21.44 4.34
CA TRP A 213 4.98 -21.14 5.77
C TRP A 213 5.16 -22.39 6.64
N LEU A 214 4.51 -23.50 6.31
CA LEU A 214 4.67 -24.78 7.02
C LEU A 214 6.06 -25.41 6.82
N GLU A 215 6.67 -25.19 5.66
CA GLU A 215 8.03 -25.64 5.36
C GLU A 215 9.08 -24.88 6.16
N GLY A 216 8.76 -23.67 6.62
CA GLY A 216 9.59 -22.79 7.44
C GLY A 216 10.07 -23.34 8.79
N GLY A 217 9.66 -24.56 9.19
CA GLY A 217 10.24 -25.24 10.35
C GLY A 217 9.38 -25.11 11.61
N THR A 218 9.93 -24.50 12.67
CA THR A 218 9.15 -24.18 13.89
C THR A 218 8.22 -22.99 13.63
N PHE A 219 7.23 -22.78 14.50
CA PHE A 219 6.33 -21.63 14.38
C PHE A 219 7.10 -20.30 14.38
N LEU A 220 8.15 -20.18 15.21
CA LEU A 220 9.06 -19.03 15.22
C LEU A 220 9.77 -18.85 13.88
N GLN A 221 10.37 -19.91 13.33
CA GLN A 221 11.10 -19.83 12.05
C GLN A 221 10.16 -19.49 10.88
N ALA A 222 8.96 -20.04 10.86
CA ALA A 222 7.92 -19.74 9.88
C ALA A 222 7.48 -18.27 9.95
N THR A 223 7.20 -17.77 11.16
CA THR A 223 6.81 -16.37 11.40
C THR A 223 7.94 -15.40 11.07
N TRP A 224 9.18 -15.75 11.42
CA TRP A 224 10.37 -14.97 11.07
C TRP A 224 10.60 -14.89 9.56
N THR A 225 10.41 -16.00 8.85
CA THR A 225 10.51 -16.04 7.38
C THR A 225 9.43 -15.16 6.74
N GLY A 226 8.21 -15.21 7.26
CA GLY A 226 7.11 -14.32 6.86
C GLY A 226 7.45 -12.84 7.04
N LEU A 227 7.95 -12.46 8.22
CA LEU A 227 8.40 -11.09 8.52
C LEU A 227 9.46 -10.62 7.53
N ARG A 228 10.48 -11.45 7.25
CA ARG A 228 11.58 -11.10 6.33
C ARG A 228 11.10 -10.94 4.90
N ARG A 229 10.15 -11.76 4.45
CA ARG A 229 9.52 -11.60 3.14
C ARG A 229 8.71 -10.31 3.07
N PHE A 230 7.89 -10.03 4.08
CA PHE A 230 7.14 -8.77 4.16
C PHE A 230 8.07 -7.56 4.07
N TYR A 231 9.18 -7.58 4.81
CA TYR A 231 10.21 -6.55 4.74
C TYR A 231 10.80 -6.41 3.33
N ALA A 232 11.20 -7.53 2.71
CA ALA A 232 11.83 -7.53 1.39
C ALA A 232 10.93 -7.05 0.25
N ASP A 233 9.62 -7.30 0.36
CA ASP A 233 8.64 -6.99 -0.68
C ASP A 233 8.07 -5.57 -0.51
N ASN A 234 7.93 -5.09 0.73
CA ASN A 234 7.16 -3.87 1.01
C ASN A 234 7.99 -2.72 1.61
N ILE A 235 9.14 -3.00 2.23
CA ILE A 235 9.84 -2.05 3.12
C ILE A 235 11.28 -1.74 2.69
N LYS A 236 12.06 -2.76 2.27
CA LYS A 236 13.53 -2.71 2.19
C LYS A 236 14.15 -1.53 1.42
N ASP A 237 13.40 -0.88 0.53
CA ASP A 237 13.88 0.20 -0.33
C ASP A 237 13.23 1.55 -0.01
N LYS A 238 12.44 1.63 1.06
CA LYS A 238 11.61 2.79 1.42
C LYS A 238 12.09 3.47 2.70
N ALA A 239 11.85 4.77 2.82
CA ALA A 239 12.06 5.51 4.07
C ALA A 239 10.92 5.22 5.07
N PRO A 240 11.14 5.19 6.39
CA PRO A 240 12.39 5.49 7.10
C PRO A 240 13.31 4.27 7.31
N PHE A 241 13.06 3.13 6.67
CA PHE A 241 13.85 1.89 6.90
C PHE A 241 15.15 1.86 6.12
N THR A 242 15.27 2.72 5.11
CA THR A 242 16.53 3.00 4.43
C THR A 242 16.93 4.44 4.69
N SER A 243 18.25 4.68 4.68
CA SER A 243 18.77 6.04 4.76
C SER A 243 18.14 6.91 3.68
N TRP A 244 17.79 8.13 4.09
CA TRP A 244 17.14 9.09 3.21
C TRP A 244 18.03 9.43 2.01
N ALA A 245 17.53 9.13 0.81
CA ALA A 245 17.97 9.75 -0.43
C ALA A 245 16.75 10.44 -1.04
N GLU A 246 16.94 11.61 -1.65
CA GLU A 246 15.88 12.53 -2.13
C GLU A 246 14.86 11.89 -3.10
N ASP A 247 15.11 10.68 -3.60
CA ASP A 247 14.29 9.97 -4.59
C ASP A 247 13.59 8.68 -4.07
N ARG A 248 13.53 8.42 -2.75
CA ARG A 248 12.90 7.19 -2.22
C ARG A 248 11.45 7.38 -1.78
N ASP A 249 10.62 6.40 -2.11
CA ASP A 249 9.25 6.29 -1.59
C ASP A 249 9.26 6.09 -0.07
N PHE A 250 8.25 6.62 0.61
CA PHE A 250 8.02 6.34 2.03
C PHE A 250 7.18 5.08 2.20
N VAL A 251 7.40 4.38 3.32
CA VAL A 251 6.53 3.29 3.75
C VAL A 251 5.14 3.85 4.05
N PRO A 252 4.09 3.36 3.37
CA PRO A 252 2.71 3.73 3.66
C PRO A 252 2.27 3.34 5.08
N ALA A 253 1.27 4.02 5.64
CA ALA A 253 0.80 3.80 7.00
C ALA A 253 0.30 2.37 7.24
N ASP A 254 -0.47 1.81 6.30
CA ASP A 254 -0.96 0.42 6.35
C ASP A 254 0.18 -0.59 6.32
N VAL A 255 1.19 -0.38 5.49
CA VAL A 255 2.40 -1.24 5.45
C VAL A 255 3.19 -1.16 6.75
N LEU A 256 3.32 0.04 7.33
CA LEU A 256 4.00 0.23 8.62
C LEU A 256 3.23 -0.46 9.75
N GLN A 257 1.89 -0.33 9.75
CA GLN A 257 1.00 -0.98 10.70
C GLN A 257 1.10 -2.51 10.60
N GLY A 258 1.01 -3.08 9.40
CA GLY A 258 1.15 -4.53 9.22
C GLY A 258 2.53 -5.07 9.61
N PHE A 259 3.58 -4.23 9.58
CA PHE A 259 4.92 -4.62 9.99
C PHE A 259 5.17 -4.50 11.50
N MET A 260 4.92 -3.30 12.06
CA MET A 260 5.31 -2.89 13.41
C MET A 260 4.12 -2.61 14.35
N GLY A 261 2.88 -2.83 13.91
CA GLY A 261 1.69 -2.72 14.76
C GLY A 261 1.83 -3.57 16.03
N ARG A 262 1.32 -3.04 17.15
CA ARG A 262 1.51 -3.65 18.49
C ARG A 262 0.59 -4.84 18.77
N GLU A 263 -0.45 -5.04 17.98
CA GLU A 263 -1.40 -6.15 18.15
C GLU A 263 -1.35 -7.13 16.99
N SER A 264 -1.43 -6.64 15.75
CA SER A 264 -1.47 -7.46 14.54
C SER A 264 -0.13 -7.54 13.77
N GLY A 265 0.80 -6.61 14.04
CA GLY A 265 2.02 -6.47 13.26
C GLY A 265 2.96 -7.68 13.30
N GLN A 266 3.68 -7.92 12.21
CA GLN A 266 4.62 -9.04 12.08
C GLN A 266 5.65 -9.10 13.23
N VAL A 267 6.17 -7.95 13.69
CA VAL A 267 7.15 -7.89 14.79
C VAL A 267 6.59 -8.48 16.08
N VAL A 268 5.38 -8.10 16.50
CA VAL A 268 4.78 -8.65 17.73
C VAL A 268 4.43 -10.13 17.59
N GLN A 269 4.05 -10.59 16.39
CA GLN A 269 3.82 -12.01 16.15
C GLN A 269 5.10 -12.84 16.32
N VAL A 270 6.24 -12.35 15.83
CA VAL A 270 7.54 -13.00 16.06
C VAL A 270 7.92 -12.97 17.54
N ARG A 271 7.72 -11.84 18.25
CA ARG A 271 8.00 -11.78 19.69
C ARG A 271 7.19 -12.83 20.44
N ARG A 272 5.87 -12.89 20.22
CA ARG A 272 5.01 -13.90 20.85
C ARG A 272 5.45 -15.31 20.49
N ALA A 273 5.82 -15.57 19.24
CA ALA A 273 6.32 -16.87 18.79
C ALA A 273 7.64 -17.27 19.48
N SER A 274 8.38 -16.29 19.98
CA SER A 274 9.65 -16.46 20.67
C SER A 274 9.47 -16.69 22.18
N GLU A 275 8.31 -16.34 22.74
CA GLU A 275 7.98 -16.55 24.16
C GLU A 275 7.94 -18.06 24.46
N GLY A 276 8.75 -18.51 25.41
CA GLY A 276 8.87 -19.93 25.78
C GLY A 276 9.95 -20.72 25.05
N GLN A 277 10.78 -20.08 24.22
CA GLN A 277 12.03 -20.65 23.71
C GLN A 277 13.15 -20.46 24.75
N ASP A 278 13.96 -21.50 25.00
CA ASP A 278 15.00 -21.47 26.05
C ASP A 278 16.16 -20.47 25.75
N ALA A 279 16.40 -20.15 24.47
CA ALA A 279 17.29 -19.07 24.05
C ALA A 279 17.05 -18.69 22.58
N LEU A 280 16.94 -17.39 22.30
CA LEU A 280 16.92 -16.85 20.94
C LEU A 280 18.34 -16.47 20.51
N PRO A 281 18.67 -16.54 19.21
CA PRO A 281 19.93 -16.00 18.71
C PRO A 281 20.09 -14.53 19.10
N GLU A 282 21.26 -14.13 19.62
CA GLU A 282 21.51 -12.77 20.15
C GLU A 282 21.14 -11.67 19.14
N ALA A 283 21.46 -11.89 17.86
CA ALA A 283 21.12 -10.95 16.80
C ALA A 283 19.61 -10.82 16.56
N LEU A 284 18.84 -11.90 16.72
CA LEU A 284 17.38 -11.87 16.62
C LEU A 284 16.80 -11.11 17.82
N GLU A 285 17.26 -11.42 19.03
CA GLU A 285 16.76 -10.79 20.25
C GLU A 285 17.00 -9.28 20.24
N ALA A 286 18.24 -8.86 19.93
CA ALA A 286 18.60 -7.46 19.83
C ALA A 286 17.75 -6.73 18.77
N TRP A 287 17.53 -7.35 17.62
CA TRP A 287 16.73 -6.76 16.54
C TRP A 287 15.25 -6.64 16.94
N LEU A 288 14.67 -7.66 17.57
CA LEU A 288 13.28 -7.62 18.05
C LEU A 288 13.09 -6.55 19.12
N GLN A 289 14.04 -6.43 20.05
CA GLN A 289 13.98 -5.39 21.08
C GLN A 289 14.01 -3.99 20.46
N GLU A 290 14.90 -3.75 19.50
CA GLU A 290 14.98 -2.46 18.81
C GLU A 290 13.70 -2.16 18.01
N ALA A 291 13.14 -3.18 17.33
CA ALA A 291 11.89 -3.06 16.57
C ALA A 291 10.69 -2.75 17.47
N GLU A 292 10.62 -3.35 18.66
CA GLU A 292 9.58 -3.08 19.64
C GLU A 292 9.69 -1.68 20.22
N GLU A 293 10.89 -1.26 20.63
CA GLU A 293 11.12 0.09 21.14
C GLU A 293 10.71 1.16 20.10
N LEU A 294 10.91 0.86 18.82
CA LEU A 294 10.42 1.71 17.73
C LEU A 294 8.89 1.64 17.57
N ALA A 295 8.28 0.46 17.68
CA ALA A 295 6.82 0.33 17.67
C ALA A 295 6.17 1.11 18.82
N GLU A 296 6.76 1.12 20.03
CA GLU A 296 6.25 1.89 21.17
C GLU A 296 6.28 3.41 20.97
N LEU A 297 7.19 3.87 20.11
CA LEU A 297 7.35 5.27 19.75
C LEU A 297 6.28 5.72 18.75
N ILE A 298 5.86 4.83 17.86
CA ILE A 298 4.96 5.12 16.74
C ILE A 298 3.49 4.82 17.09
N PHE A 299 3.23 3.76 17.86
CA PHE A 299 1.89 3.24 18.11
C PHE A 299 1.45 3.43 19.57
N LYS A 300 0.13 3.47 19.79
CA LYS A 300 -0.46 3.52 21.13
C LYS A 300 -0.22 2.17 21.83
N PRO A 301 -0.10 2.15 23.17
CA PRO A 301 -0.03 0.90 23.92
C PRO A 301 -1.23 0.00 23.62
N HIS A 302 -0.98 -1.28 23.37
CA HIS A 302 -2.02 -2.30 23.11
C HIS A 302 -2.99 -1.93 21.97
N SER A 303 -2.47 -1.30 20.92
CA SER A 303 -3.27 -0.96 19.75
C SER A 303 -2.37 -0.76 18.54
N ASP A 304 -2.90 -1.04 17.36
CA ASP A 304 -2.27 -0.71 16.09
C ASP A 304 -2.52 0.76 15.67
N ASP A 305 -3.24 1.54 16.49
CA ASP A 305 -3.41 2.97 16.29
C ASP A 305 -2.10 3.73 16.45
N PHE A 306 -1.84 4.68 15.55
CA PHE A 306 -0.73 5.62 15.70
C PHE A 306 -0.87 6.51 16.93
N ARG A 307 0.25 6.80 17.58
CA ARG A 307 0.36 7.69 18.73
C ARG A 307 0.69 9.11 18.27
N GLN A 308 0.16 10.11 18.98
CA GLN A 308 0.64 11.49 18.87
C GLN A 308 1.95 11.67 19.64
N ILE A 309 3.02 12.07 18.94
CA ILE A 309 4.31 12.39 19.56
C ILE A 309 4.26 13.84 20.06
N ARG A 310 4.69 14.09 21.30
CA ARG A 310 4.62 15.45 21.89
C ARG A 310 6.01 16.08 21.94
N LEU A 311 6.12 17.31 21.45
CA LEU A 311 7.34 18.11 21.44
C LEU A 311 7.17 19.35 22.29
N SER A 312 8.16 19.64 23.11
CA SER A 312 8.29 20.95 23.74
C SER A 312 9.07 21.86 22.82
N LEU A 313 8.46 22.99 22.43
CA LEU A 313 9.04 23.99 21.54
C LEU A 313 9.24 25.31 22.27
N ASP A 314 10.45 25.87 22.14
CA ASP A 314 10.78 27.22 22.56
C ASP A 314 11.17 28.03 21.32
N PHE A 315 10.60 29.22 21.15
CA PHE A 315 10.85 30.05 19.98
C PHE A 315 11.97 31.05 20.27
N GLY A 316 13.01 31.02 19.46
CA GLY A 316 14.05 32.05 19.46
C GLY A 316 13.53 33.35 18.85
N GLU A 317 14.24 34.48 19.09
CA GLU A 317 13.88 35.75 18.45
C GLU A 317 14.03 35.62 16.92
N PRO A 318 12.98 35.92 16.12
CA PRO A 318 13.07 35.91 14.66
C PRO A 318 14.13 36.87 14.14
N VAL A 319 14.92 36.42 13.15
CA VAL A 319 15.99 37.22 12.55
C VAL A 319 15.53 37.77 11.20
N LEU A 320 15.47 39.10 11.06
CA LEU A 320 15.05 39.80 9.85
C LEU A 320 16.25 40.43 9.14
N GLU A 321 16.53 39.98 7.92
CA GLU A 321 17.64 40.45 7.09
C GLU A 321 17.19 41.04 5.74
N PRO A 322 17.89 42.07 5.22
CA PRO A 322 18.97 42.83 5.86
C PRO A 322 18.45 43.77 6.97
N LYS A 323 19.32 44.40 7.75
CA LYS A 323 18.95 45.30 8.89
C LYS A 323 17.83 46.32 8.60
N GLY A 324 17.68 46.78 7.35
CA GLY A 324 16.58 47.66 6.93
C GLY A 324 15.19 47.02 7.03
N PHE A 325 15.10 45.71 6.82
CA PHE A 325 13.88 44.91 6.99
C PHE A 325 13.45 44.88 8.46
N ARG A 326 14.37 44.57 9.39
CA ARG A 326 14.11 44.63 10.85
C ARG A 326 13.61 45.99 11.35
N LYS A 327 14.06 47.09 10.73
CA LYS A 327 13.62 48.45 11.10
C LYS A 327 12.19 48.75 10.64
N SER A 328 11.75 48.15 9.55
CA SER A 328 10.48 48.44 8.90
C SER A 328 9.42 47.36 9.12
N HIS A 329 9.80 46.16 9.56
CA HIS A 329 8.91 45.01 9.74
C HIS A 329 9.14 44.32 11.08
N ARG A 330 8.16 43.51 11.48
CA ARG A 330 8.19 42.59 12.63
C ARG A 330 7.42 41.33 12.30
N VAL A 331 7.79 40.22 12.93
CA VAL A 331 7.00 38.99 12.95
C VAL A 331 5.99 39.11 14.08
N GLU A 332 4.71 38.99 13.76
CA GLU A 332 3.62 39.08 14.74
C GLU A 332 3.11 37.71 15.19
N GLU A 333 3.23 36.70 14.32
CA GLU A 333 2.70 35.37 14.56
C GLU A 333 3.50 34.34 13.76
N VAL A 334 3.76 33.18 14.37
CA VAL A 334 4.26 31.98 13.69
C VAL A 334 3.32 30.83 14.02
N LYS A 335 2.78 30.19 12.98
CA LYS A 335 1.93 29.02 13.10
C LYS A 335 2.65 27.80 12.54
N VAL A 336 2.75 26.75 13.35
CA VAL A 336 3.29 25.45 12.92
C VAL A 336 2.14 24.48 12.81
N ILE A 337 1.94 23.90 11.63
CA ILE A 337 0.99 22.82 11.38
C ILE A 337 1.78 21.53 11.18
N ALA A 338 1.51 20.51 12.01
CA ALA A 338 2.23 19.23 12.02
C ALA A 338 1.25 18.04 12.01
N GLY A 339 0.30 18.05 11.06
CA GLY A 339 -0.83 17.12 10.97
C GLY A 339 -2.19 17.83 11.06
N GLU A 340 -3.29 17.07 10.97
CA GLU A 340 -4.67 17.60 10.87
C GLU A 340 -5.14 18.33 12.14
N ASP A 341 -4.84 17.78 13.33
CA ASP A 341 -5.28 18.30 14.64
C ASP A 341 -4.15 18.99 15.43
N SER A 342 -3.08 19.35 14.74
CA SER A 342 -1.82 19.79 15.35
C SER A 342 -1.46 21.19 14.91
N ASP A 343 -1.93 22.19 15.65
CA ASP A 343 -1.49 23.57 15.50
C ASP A 343 -0.71 24.06 16.73
N LEU A 344 0.44 24.68 16.46
CA LEU A 344 1.11 25.52 17.43
C LEU A 344 1.08 26.96 16.95
N LEU A 345 0.60 27.86 17.80
CA LEU A 345 0.58 29.29 17.55
C LEU A 345 1.54 30.00 18.51
N TRP A 346 2.52 30.69 17.95
CA TRP A 346 3.40 31.59 18.67
C TRP A 346 3.10 33.05 18.32
N GLU A 347 3.06 33.90 19.34
CA GLU A 347 2.96 35.35 19.26
C GLU A 347 4.00 35.95 20.23
N PRO A 348 4.59 37.13 19.96
CA PRO A 348 5.63 37.75 20.78
C PRO A 348 5.29 37.92 22.27
N ASP A 349 4.01 38.07 22.60
CA ASP A 349 3.53 38.35 23.96
C ASP A 349 3.10 37.08 24.73
N LEU A 350 3.24 35.88 24.13
CA LEU A 350 2.86 34.61 24.77
C LEU A 350 4.00 34.09 25.68
N PRO A 351 3.80 34.01 27.01
CA PRO A 351 4.88 33.69 27.95
C PRO A 351 5.25 32.20 27.98
N ARG A 352 4.37 31.30 27.50
CA ARG A 352 4.61 29.86 27.38
C ARG A 352 3.77 29.29 26.24
N LEU A 353 4.40 28.45 25.41
CA LEU A 353 3.73 27.73 24.35
C LEU A 353 3.20 26.38 24.82
N PRO A 354 2.05 25.92 24.33
CA PRO A 354 1.68 24.52 24.48
C PRO A 354 2.67 23.62 23.71
N PRO A 355 2.83 22.36 24.10
CA PRO A 355 3.64 21.43 23.34
C PRO A 355 3.02 21.22 21.94
N LEU A 356 3.85 21.22 20.90
CA LEU A 356 3.43 20.78 19.57
C LEU A 356 3.18 19.27 19.63
N LYS A 357 2.05 18.85 19.07
CA LYS A 357 1.77 17.44 18.86
C LYS A 357 2.10 17.14 17.40
N ILE A 358 2.89 16.11 17.14
CA ILE A 358 2.98 15.53 15.81
C ILE A 358 1.88 14.50 15.72
N ASP A 359 1.02 14.64 14.73
CA ASP A 359 0.00 13.65 14.43
C ASP A 359 0.41 12.82 13.22
N LEU A 360 0.63 11.53 13.44
CA LEU A 360 0.86 10.53 12.40
C LEU A 360 -0.41 9.72 12.11
N THR A 361 -1.61 10.26 12.36
CA THR A 361 -2.83 9.57 11.95
C THR A 361 -2.97 9.58 10.42
N PRO A 362 -3.30 8.43 9.80
CA PRO A 362 -3.55 8.34 8.37
C PRO A 362 -4.89 9.01 8.06
N VAL A 363 -4.84 10.28 7.69
CA VAL A 363 -5.98 11.02 7.14
C VAL A 363 -5.78 11.22 5.64
N ASP A 364 -6.87 11.50 4.91
CA ASP A 364 -6.86 11.52 3.44
C ASP A 364 -5.80 12.45 2.83
N VAL A 365 -5.42 13.56 3.50
CA VAL A 365 -4.14 14.27 3.26
C VAL A 365 -3.72 15.13 4.48
N PRO A 366 -2.88 14.66 5.43
CA PRO A 366 -2.28 15.56 6.40
C PRO A 366 -1.25 16.44 5.69
N TYR A 367 -1.40 17.76 5.86
CA TYR A 367 -0.42 18.76 5.42
C TYR A 367 0.40 19.22 6.61
N SER A 368 1.69 19.44 6.39
CA SER A 368 2.56 20.06 7.38
C SER A 368 3.30 21.23 6.78
N TYR A 369 3.26 22.37 7.47
CA TYR A 369 3.90 23.60 7.04
C TYR A 369 4.10 24.57 8.22
N VAL A 370 4.98 25.55 8.02
CA VAL A 370 5.14 26.69 8.92
C VAL A 370 4.65 27.94 8.21
N GLU A 371 3.70 28.65 8.81
CA GLU A 371 3.20 29.93 8.33
C GLU A 371 3.72 31.06 9.24
N VAL A 372 4.15 32.15 8.63
CA VAL A 372 4.69 33.33 9.33
C VAL A 372 3.90 34.56 8.90
N CYS A 373 3.46 35.33 9.88
CA CYS A 373 2.74 36.59 9.72
C CYS A 373 3.71 37.76 9.93
N ILE A 374 4.09 38.41 8.83
CA ILE A 374 5.01 39.56 8.83
C ILE A 374 4.20 40.85 8.67
N GLN A 375 4.45 41.82 9.54
CA GLN A 375 3.76 43.11 9.54
C GLN A 375 4.74 44.28 9.37
N GLU A 376 4.38 45.24 8.51
CA GLU A 376 5.06 46.54 8.45
C GLU A 376 4.84 47.33 9.75
N LYS A 377 5.94 47.78 10.36
CA LYS A 377 5.93 48.77 11.43
C LYS A 377 5.45 50.09 10.83
N SER A 378 4.21 50.47 11.11
CA SER A 378 3.67 51.76 10.68
C SER A 378 4.56 52.90 11.19
N GLY A 379 5.11 53.71 10.28
CA GLY A 379 5.90 54.88 10.64
C GLY A 379 5.04 55.96 11.31
N LEU A 380 5.49 56.43 12.48
CA LEU A 380 5.07 57.59 13.29
C LEU A 380 3.54 57.80 13.54
N PRO A 381 3.11 57.92 14.81
CA PRO A 381 1.71 57.98 15.20
C PRO A 381 1.19 59.41 15.07
N LEU A 382 0.70 59.82 13.90
CA LEU A 382 -0.06 61.09 13.83
C LEU A 382 -1.40 60.95 13.13
N PHE A 383 -1.56 60.04 12.17
CA PHE A 383 -2.86 59.80 11.55
C PHE A 383 -2.98 58.37 11.03
N LYS A 384 -3.39 57.42 11.89
CA LYS A 384 -4.07 56.19 11.45
C LYS A 384 -4.82 55.55 12.62
N LYS A 385 -6.13 55.84 12.64
CA LYS A 385 -7.15 55.12 13.39
C LYS A 385 -7.06 53.62 13.05
N PHE A 386 -7.12 52.78 14.09
CA PHE A 386 -7.56 51.38 14.07
C PHE A 386 -7.26 50.61 12.76
N LYS A 387 -6.01 50.17 12.56
CA LYS A 387 -5.76 48.99 11.73
C LYS A 387 -5.90 47.76 12.63
N SER A 388 -6.85 46.91 12.31
CA SER A 388 -7.12 45.65 12.99
C SER A 388 -5.88 44.74 12.96
N LYS A 389 -5.78 43.80 13.92
CA LYS A 389 -4.77 42.71 13.97
C LYS A 389 -4.65 41.88 12.67
N THR A 390 -5.52 42.11 11.68
CA THR A 390 -5.65 41.34 10.43
C THR A 390 -4.79 41.81 9.24
N ASP A 391 -4.00 42.89 9.37
CA ASP A 391 -3.25 43.48 8.26
C ASP A 391 -1.78 42.97 8.18
N CYS A 392 -1.53 41.70 8.49
CA CYS A 392 -0.22 41.07 8.29
C CYS A 392 -0.20 40.16 7.06
N GLN A 393 0.95 40.06 6.41
CA GLN A 393 1.15 39.21 5.25
C GLN A 393 1.56 37.82 5.73
N ARG A 394 0.69 36.84 5.49
CA ARG A 394 0.96 35.42 5.76
C ARG A 394 1.77 34.81 4.64
N LYS A 395 2.82 34.09 5.01
CA LYS A 395 3.76 33.44 4.09
C LYS A 395 4.11 32.06 4.64
N LEU A 396 4.20 31.08 3.76
CA LEU A 396 4.78 29.79 4.12
C LEU A 396 6.31 29.95 4.22
N ALA A 397 6.89 29.35 5.24
CA ALA A 397 8.31 29.32 5.46
C ALA A 397 8.89 27.99 4.96
N LYS A 398 9.99 28.07 4.23
CA LYS A 398 10.75 26.91 3.78
C LYS A 398 11.69 26.42 4.88
N PRO A 399 11.85 25.12 5.09
CA PRO A 399 12.92 24.60 5.93
C PRO A 399 14.29 24.97 5.34
N LEU A 400 15.31 25.13 6.20
CA LEU A 400 16.65 25.55 5.78
C LEU A 400 17.26 24.67 4.69
N ASN A 401 17.10 23.35 4.81
CA ASN A 401 17.71 22.38 3.90
C ASN A 401 16.72 21.78 2.91
N GLY A 402 15.50 22.30 2.80
CA GLY A 402 14.46 21.77 1.92
C GLY A 402 13.91 22.81 0.94
N GLU A 403 13.36 22.33 -0.17
CA GLU A 403 12.78 23.18 -1.21
C GLU A 403 11.26 23.37 -1.08
N GLU A 404 10.60 22.47 -0.34
CA GLU A 404 9.16 22.39 -0.11
C GLU A 404 8.68 23.42 0.93
N GLU A 405 7.56 24.10 0.63
CA GLU A 405 6.85 24.99 1.58
C GLU A 405 5.70 24.28 2.31
N GLU A 406 5.23 23.16 1.74
CA GLU A 406 4.10 22.37 2.21
C GLU A 406 4.41 20.89 1.96
N PHE A 407 4.43 20.10 3.02
CA PHE A 407 4.68 18.67 2.98
C PHE A 407 3.36 17.91 2.97
N LYS A 408 3.27 16.82 2.20
CA LYS A 408 2.04 16.01 2.04
C LYS A 408 2.25 14.56 2.41
N GLY A 409 1.20 13.97 2.99
CA GLY A 409 1.11 12.53 3.29
C GLY A 409 1.53 12.18 4.72
N PHE A 410 1.39 10.90 5.07
CA PHE A 410 1.56 10.38 6.43
C PHE A 410 2.85 10.85 7.13
N TRP A 411 3.98 10.90 6.42
CA TRP A 411 5.27 11.32 6.98
C TRP A 411 5.52 12.84 6.96
N ALA A 412 4.60 13.65 6.42
CA ALA A 412 4.79 15.09 6.23
C ALA A 412 5.30 15.85 7.47
N PRO A 413 4.75 15.64 8.69
CA PRO A 413 5.24 16.32 9.88
C PRO A 413 6.72 16.05 10.16
N ILE A 414 7.16 14.79 10.06
CA ILE A 414 8.54 14.44 10.38
C ILE A 414 9.50 14.92 9.28
N ARG A 415 9.09 14.84 8.01
CA ARG A 415 9.86 15.37 6.86
C ARG A 415 10.13 16.87 7.03
N MET A 416 9.09 17.64 7.37
CA MET A 416 9.21 19.08 7.61
C MET A 416 10.23 19.41 8.73
N LEU A 417 10.17 18.66 9.84
CA LEU A 417 11.07 18.89 10.99
C LEU A 417 12.51 18.49 10.66
N GLN A 418 12.70 17.40 9.93
CA GLN A 418 14.03 16.94 9.49
C GLN A 418 14.70 17.98 8.58
N ASP A 419 14.01 18.46 7.54
CA ASP A 419 14.56 19.43 6.58
C ASP A 419 14.91 20.76 7.26
N ALA A 420 14.18 21.12 8.31
CA ALA A 420 14.43 22.32 9.10
C ALA A 420 15.59 22.16 10.10
N MET A 421 16.05 20.94 10.40
CA MET A 421 17.04 20.70 11.44
C MET A 421 18.42 21.27 11.06
N THR A 422 19.02 22.05 11.96
CA THR A 422 20.38 22.55 11.76
C THR A 422 21.43 21.45 11.99
N PRO A 423 22.54 21.40 11.22
CA PRO A 423 23.61 20.42 11.42
C PRO A 423 24.23 20.47 12.83
N GLY A 424 24.60 19.30 13.38
CA GLY A 424 25.34 19.20 14.66
C GLY A 424 24.50 18.94 15.91
N SER A 425 23.20 18.66 15.75
CA SER A 425 22.30 18.21 16.81
C SER A 425 22.66 16.81 17.35
N ASP A 426 22.52 16.61 18.66
CA ASP A 426 22.65 15.31 19.34
C ASP A 426 21.31 14.54 19.44
N GLY A 427 20.25 15.06 18.82
CA GLY A 427 18.90 14.47 18.80
C GLY A 427 18.06 14.73 20.06
N SER A 428 18.67 15.12 21.19
CA SER A 428 17.96 15.37 22.45
C SER A 428 17.45 16.81 22.57
N SER A 429 18.23 17.75 22.03
CA SER A 429 17.92 19.16 21.90
C SER A 429 18.46 19.64 20.57
N PHE A 430 17.62 20.29 19.77
CA PHE A 430 18.03 20.77 18.46
C PHE A 430 17.28 21.99 18.01
N LYS A 431 17.86 22.65 17.03
CA LYS A 431 17.32 23.88 16.47
C LYS A 431 16.76 23.61 15.09
N LEU A 432 15.53 24.02 14.88
CA LEU A 432 14.90 24.11 13.58
C LEU A 432 15.06 25.52 13.03
N GLN A 433 15.32 25.61 11.73
CA GLN A 433 15.41 26.86 11.01
C GLN A 433 14.48 26.82 9.80
N PHE A 434 13.58 27.80 9.75
CA PHE A 434 12.70 28.06 8.61
C PHE A 434 12.98 29.46 8.05
N ARG A 435 12.80 29.64 6.76
CA ARG A 435 13.07 30.90 6.04
C ARG A 435 11.87 31.31 5.20
N VAL A 436 11.47 32.56 5.34
CA VAL A 436 10.59 33.24 4.38
C VAL A 436 11.43 34.19 3.55
N SER A 437 11.39 34.05 2.22
CA SER A 437 12.01 34.97 1.28
C SER A 437 10.97 35.90 0.65
N GLU A 438 11.25 37.20 0.62
CA GLU A 438 10.41 38.20 -0.02
C GLU A 438 11.21 39.12 -0.95
N ALA A 439 10.71 39.29 -2.18
CA ALA A 439 11.31 40.19 -3.16
C ALA A 439 10.77 41.61 -2.98
N LEU A 440 11.51 42.46 -2.26
CA LEU A 440 11.16 43.87 -2.04
C LEU A 440 12.13 44.79 -2.79
N LYS A 441 11.60 45.57 -3.75
CA LYS A 441 12.33 46.62 -4.49
C LYS A 441 13.67 46.13 -5.09
N LYS A 442 13.64 44.98 -5.79
CA LYS A 442 14.79 44.36 -6.48
C LYS A 442 15.89 43.78 -5.55
N LYS A 443 15.64 43.66 -4.24
CA LYS A 443 16.51 42.91 -3.32
C LYS A 443 15.67 41.88 -2.58
N GLU A 444 16.22 40.67 -2.45
CA GLU A 444 15.64 39.65 -1.58
C GLU A 444 15.84 40.06 -0.12
N GLN A 445 14.77 39.93 0.66
CA GLN A 445 14.74 40.11 2.09
C GLN A 445 14.28 38.79 2.71
N THR A 446 14.85 38.41 3.84
CA THR A 446 14.58 37.12 4.47
C THR A 446 14.18 37.30 5.92
N ALA A 447 13.25 36.45 6.36
CA ALA A 447 12.93 36.25 7.76
C ALA A 447 13.32 34.81 8.13
N ASP A 448 14.31 34.66 9.00
CA ASP A 448 14.73 33.37 9.55
C ASP A 448 14.05 33.17 10.90
N ILE A 449 13.26 32.09 10.98
CA ILE A 449 12.56 31.64 12.18
C ILE A 449 13.36 30.49 12.78
N PHE A 450 13.60 30.60 14.08
CA PHE A 450 14.38 29.65 14.85
C PHE A 450 13.51 29.05 15.95
N ILE A 451 13.41 27.73 15.97
CA ILE A 451 12.63 27.00 16.97
C ILE A 451 13.57 26.00 17.65
N ASP A 452 13.77 26.17 18.95
CA ASP A 452 14.49 25.22 19.77
C ASP A 452 13.52 24.11 20.20
N VAL A 453 13.91 22.86 19.98
CA VAL A 453 13.11 21.67 20.19
C VAL A 453 13.79 20.80 21.24
N THR A 454 13.02 20.37 22.24
CA THR A 454 13.45 19.35 23.19
C THR A 454 12.53 18.15 23.11
N SER A 455 13.06 17.00 22.66
CA SER A 455 12.33 15.72 22.65
C SER A 455 13.27 14.54 22.43
N SER A 456 13.33 13.62 23.40
CA SER A 456 14.04 12.35 23.26
C SER A 456 13.35 11.39 22.27
N GLU A 457 12.02 11.44 22.19
CA GLU A 457 11.20 10.64 21.27
C GLU A 457 11.46 11.02 19.80
N LEU A 458 11.53 12.32 19.50
CA LEU A 458 11.80 12.79 18.14
C LEU A 458 13.24 12.55 17.70
N GLY A 459 14.21 12.64 18.61
CA GLY A 459 15.60 12.28 18.30
C GLY A 459 15.73 10.87 17.73
N ARG A 460 15.02 9.89 18.32
CA ARG A 460 15.01 8.50 17.84
C ARG A 460 14.34 8.36 16.46
N LEU A 461 13.23 9.07 16.21
CA LEU A 461 12.57 9.06 14.89
C LEU A 461 13.40 9.72 13.79
N LEU A 462 14.09 10.81 14.12
CA LEU A 462 14.98 11.50 13.18
C LEU A 462 16.23 10.66 12.90
N ASP A 463 16.77 9.97 13.92
CA ASP A 463 17.88 9.04 13.72
C ASP A 463 17.48 7.88 12.81
N LEU A 464 16.28 7.32 13.00
CA LEU A 464 15.69 6.33 12.11
C LEU A 464 15.63 6.83 10.65
N LEU A 465 15.10 8.03 10.42
CA LEU A 465 15.02 8.59 9.06
C LEU A 465 16.40 8.83 8.42
N LYS A 466 17.38 9.19 9.24
CA LYS A 466 18.74 9.47 8.77
C LYS A 466 19.52 8.19 8.47
N ASN A 467 19.50 7.22 9.38
CA ASN A 467 20.36 6.04 9.34
C ASN A 467 19.65 4.81 8.77
N GLY A 468 18.32 4.80 8.74
CA GLY A 468 17.52 3.62 8.44
C GLY A 468 17.35 2.72 9.67
N PHE A 469 16.38 1.80 9.57
CA PHE A 469 16.26 0.68 10.51
C PHE A 469 17.00 -0.53 9.95
N PRO A 470 17.80 -1.26 10.75
CA PRO A 470 18.52 -2.43 10.24
C PRO A 470 17.57 -3.48 9.67
N ALA A 471 17.99 -4.12 8.57
CA ALA A 471 17.23 -5.22 7.99
C ALA A 471 17.18 -6.42 8.96
N PRO A 472 16.06 -7.17 9.01
CA PRO A 472 15.95 -8.33 9.90
C PRO A 472 17.00 -9.40 9.57
N PRO A 473 17.76 -9.89 10.58
CA PRO A 473 18.88 -10.80 10.37
C PRO A 473 18.48 -12.16 9.78
N LEU A 474 19.45 -12.84 9.14
CA LEU A 474 19.31 -14.24 8.78
C LEU A 474 19.43 -15.10 10.04
N LEU A 475 18.48 -16.00 10.28
CA LEU A 475 18.72 -17.12 11.19
C LEU A 475 19.70 -18.05 10.49
N LYS A 476 20.88 -18.28 11.06
CA LYS A 476 21.79 -19.30 10.53
C LYS A 476 21.17 -20.66 10.83
N GLU A 477 21.22 -21.58 9.86
CA GLU A 477 20.92 -22.98 10.14
C GLU A 477 21.96 -23.51 11.13
N GLY A 478 21.52 -23.84 12.35
CA GLY A 478 22.33 -24.57 13.34
C GLY A 478 22.61 -23.90 14.68
N ASP A 479 21.96 -22.78 15.01
CA ASP A 479 21.92 -22.24 16.39
C ASP A 479 20.67 -22.71 17.13
#